data_AF-A0A6P1DA63-F1
#
_entry.id   AF-A0A6P1DA63-F1
#
_cell.length_a   1.000
_cell.length_b   1.000
_cell.length_c   1.000
_cell.angle_alpha   90.00
_cell.angle_beta   90.00
_cell.angle_gamma   90.00
#
_symmetry.space_group_name_H-M   'P 1'
#
loop_
_entity.id
_entity.type
_entity.pdbx_description
1 polymer ?
#
loop_
_entity_poly.entity_id
_entity_poly.type
_entity_poly.pdbx_seq_one_letter_code
_entity_poly.pdbx_strand_id
1 'polypeptide(L)'
;MNPRVDFREFGPRRPVSGGVEARSRRGAFGRTAWGRAFIDAVERMAEPGRLSRGRSYARSGQVVSYRIERGAVVGEVQGSQPRPFTATCTIRLLRPEEV
;
A
#
# COMPACT_ATOMS: atom_id res chain seq x y z
N MET A 1 -6.22 -30.67 -2.99
CA MET A 1 -7.20 -29.57 -3.13
C MET A 1 -6.59 -28.35 -2.45
N ASN A 2 -6.16 -27.33 -3.18
CA ASN A 2 -5.63 -26.10 -2.58
C ASN A 2 -6.85 -25.26 -2.13
N PRO A 3 -7.16 -25.14 -0.83
CA PRO A 3 -8.34 -24.40 -0.41
C PRO A 3 -8.02 -22.94 -0.67
N ARG A 4 -8.61 -22.36 -1.72
CA ARG A 4 -8.58 -20.91 -1.89
C ARG A 4 -9.27 -20.33 -0.67
N VAL A 5 -8.48 -19.67 0.18
CA VAL A 5 -8.98 -18.96 1.35
C VAL A 5 -10.06 -17.99 0.88
N ASP A 6 -11.30 -18.17 1.34
CA ASP A 6 -12.36 -17.21 1.05
C ASP A 6 -12.20 -16.01 1.99
N PHE A 7 -11.68 -14.91 1.44
CA PHE A 7 -11.41 -13.72 2.21
C PHE A 7 -12.67 -13.04 2.78
N ARG A 8 -13.87 -13.44 2.33
CA ARG A 8 -15.15 -12.95 2.84
C ARG A 8 -15.52 -13.54 4.21
N GLU A 9 -14.91 -14.65 4.60
CA GLU A 9 -15.15 -15.29 5.90
C GLU A 9 -14.52 -14.50 7.05
N PHE A 10 -13.51 -13.67 6.76
CA PHE A 10 -12.93 -12.79 7.76
C PHE A 10 -13.80 -11.55 7.95
N GLY A 11 -14.03 -11.19 9.22
CA GLY A 11 -14.80 -10.01 9.60
C GLY A 11 -14.09 -8.67 9.29
N PRO A 12 -14.34 -7.61 10.09
CA PRO A 12 -13.69 -6.32 9.85
C PRO A 12 -12.16 -6.40 9.98
N ARG A 13 -11.46 -5.39 9.47
CA ARG A 13 -10.01 -5.25 9.65
C ARG A 13 -9.67 -5.27 11.15
N ARG A 14 -8.62 -6.01 11.51
CA ARG A 14 -8.14 -6.05 12.89
C ARG A 14 -7.45 -4.71 13.24
N PRO A 15 -7.63 -4.16 14.44
CA PRO A 15 -6.94 -2.93 14.82
C PRO A 15 -5.43 -3.15 14.94
N VAL A 16 -4.65 -2.11 14.63
CA VAL A 16 -3.20 -2.09 14.84
C VAL A 16 -2.90 -1.03 15.91
N SER A 17 -2.13 -1.40 16.92
CA SER A 17 -1.58 -0.45 17.89
C SER A 17 -0.25 0.09 17.35
N GLY A 18 -0.11 1.41 17.25
CA GLY A 18 1.14 2.06 16.82
C GLY A 18 1.49 1.87 15.34
N GLY A 19 0.53 1.51 14.50
CA GLY A 19 0.74 1.42 13.05
C GLY A 19 1.05 2.78 12.43
N VAL A 20 1.73 2.75 11.29
CA VAL A 20 2.01 3.93 10.47
C VAL A 20 0.69 4.47 9.91
N GLU A 21 0.32 5.67 10.35
CA GLU A 21 -0.84 6.40 9.83
C GLU A 21 -0.40 7.47 8.81
N ALA A 22 -1.14 7.57 7.71
CA ALA A 22 -0.94 8.65 6.76
C ALA A 22 -1.21 10.01 7.41
N ARG A 23 -0.28 10.97 7.24
CA ARG A 23 -0.46 12.34 7.76
C ARG A 23 -1.72 13.03 7.22
N SER A 24 -2.21 12.63 6.04
CA SER A 24 -3.41 13.21 5.43
C SER A 24 -4.63 12.31 5.61
N ARG A 25 -5.60 12.80 6.38
CA ARG A 25 -6.88 12.10 6.63
C ARG A 25 -7.89 12.20 5.48
N ARG A 26 -7.72 13.15 4.55
CA ARG A 26 -8.62 13.38 3.40
C ARG A 26 -7.86 13.77 2.13
N GLY A 27 -8.54 13.81 0.99
CA GLY A 27 -7.98 14.26 -0.29
C GLY A 27 -7.05 13.24 -0.98
N ALA A 28 -6.22 13.71 -1.91
CA ALA A 28 -5.23 12.90 -2.60
C ALA A 28 -3.93 12.79 -1.78
N PHE A 29 -3.18 11.70 -1.98
CA PHE A 29 -1.75 11.65 -1.64
C PHE A 29 -0.94 12.35 -2.74
N GLY A 30 0.37 12.55 -2.52
CA GLY A 30 1.24 13.20 -3.50
C GLY A 30 0.86 14.66 -3.73
N ARG A 31 1.21 15.55 -2.79
CA ARG A 31 0.85 16.99 -2.92
C ARG A 31 1.75 17.78 -3.87
N THR A 32 2.91 17.23 -4.22
CA THR A 32 3.87 17.82 -5.17
C THR A 32 3.55 17.37 -6.60
N ALA A 33 4.01 18.12 -7.61
CA ALA A 33 3.83 17.76 -9.02
C ALA A 33 4.36 16.34 -9.30
N TRP A 34 5.57 16.04 -8.83
CA TRP A 34 6.15 14.69 -8.89
C TRP A 34 5.33 13.63 -8.14
N GLY A 35 4.82 13.95 -6.96
CA GLY A 35 4.01 13.03 -6.18
C GLY A 35 2.69 12.66 -6.87
N ARG A 36 2.05 13.63 -7.54
CA ARG A 36 0.86 13.38 -8.37
C ARG A 36 1.19 12.51 -9.57
N ALA A 37 2.21 12.90 -10.35
CA ALA A 37 2.64 12.15 -11.53
C ALA A 37 3.01 10.69 -11.19
N PHE A 38 3.68 10.46 -10.06
CA PHE A 38 3.99 9.13 -9.58
C PHE A 38 2.72 8.31 -9.27
N ILE A 39 1.78 8.88 -8.51
CA ILE A 39 0.53 8.20 -8.16
C ILE A 39 -0.29 7.90 -9.42
N ASP A 40 -0.39 8.86 -10.35
CA ASP A 40 -1.13 8.69 -11.60
C ASP A 40 -0.53 7.55 -12.45
N ALA A 41 0.80 7.45 -12.52
CA ALA A 41 1.48 6.34 -13.19
C ALA A 41 1.15 4.99 -12.54
N VAL A 42 1.14 4.93 -11.20
CA VAL A 42 0.76 3.71 -10.47
C VAL A 42 -0.72 3.37 -10.66
N GLU A 43 -1.63 4.36 -10.63
CA GLU A 43 -3.08 4.14 -10.84
C GLU A 43 -3.37 3.57 -12.23
N ARG A 44 -2.65 4.01 -13.27
CA ARG A 44 -2.81 3.48 -14.64
C ARG A 44 -2.41 2.01 -14.80
N MET A 45 -1.47 1.54 -13.99
CA MET A 45 -1.00 0.14 -14.02
C MET A 45 -1.78 -0.77 -13.07
N ALA A 46 -2.47 -0.20 -12.09
CA ALA A 46 -3.14 -0.95 -11.04
C ALA A 46 -4.58 -1.32 -11.42
N GLU A 47 -5.07 -2.42 -10.86
CA GLU A 47 -6.49 -2.78 -10.90
C GLU A 47 -7.35 -1.63 -10.35
N PRO A 48 -8.50 -1.31 -10.98
CA PRO A 48 -9.43 -0.29 -10.48
C PRO A 48 -9.71 -0.42 -8.98
N GLY A 49 -9.66 0.71 -8.28
CA GLY A 49 -9.94 0.77 -6.83
C GLY A 49 -8.82 0.23 -5.92
N ARG A 50 -7.74 -0.36 -6.44
CA ARG A 50 -6.62 -0.87 -5.63
C ARG A 50 -5.95 0.22 -4.80
N LEU A 51 -5.64 1.37 -5.40
CA LEU A 51 -5.06 2.51 -4.68
C LEU A 51 -6.06 3.20 -3.75
N SER A 52 -7.36 3.19 -4.07
CA SER A 52 -8.40 3.67 -3.15
C SER A 52 -8.46 2.81 -1.88
N ARG A 53 -8.42 1.47 -2.02
CA ARG A 53 -8.30 0.55 -0.88
C ARG A 53 -7.03 0.83 -0.08
N GLY A 54 -5.87 0.92 -0.72
CA GLY A 54 -4.59 1.23 -0.06
C GLY A 54 -4.63 2.52 0.76
N ARG A 55 -5.25 3.59 0.23
CA ARG A 55 -5.47 4.85 0.96
C ARG A 55 -6.30 4.66 2.23
N SER A 56 -7.32 3.80 2.19
CA SER A 56 -8.12 3.47 3.37
C SER A 56 -7.27 2.80 4.45
N TYR A 57 -6.46 1.80 4.09
CA TYR A 57 -5.54 1.13 5.04
C TYR A 57 -4.57 2.13 5.70
N ALA A 58 -3.88 2.94 4.88
CA ALA A 58 -2.92 3.92 5.36
C ALA A 58 -3.54 4.97 6.30
N ARG A 59 -4.78 5.40 6.03
CA ARG A 59 -5.49 6.36 6.90
C ARG A 59 -6.01 5.77 8.19
N SER A 60 -6.35 4.48 8.20
CA SER A 60 -6.82 3.78 9.40
C SER A 60 -5.67 3.25 10.28
N GLY A 61 -4.42 3.63 10.01
CA GLY A 61 -3.25 3.15 10.76
C GLY A 61 -2.94 1.67 10.57
N GLN A 62 -3.39 1.06 9.47
CA GLN A 62 -3.31 -0.40 9.26
C GLN A 62 -1.97 -0.86 8.66
N VAL A 63 -1.07 0.07 8.35
CA VAL A 63 0.29 -0.27 7.93
C VAL A 63 1.09 -0.51 9.22
N VAL A 64 1.37 -1.77 9.53
CA VAL A 64 2.09 -2.17 10.74
C VAL A 64 3.52 -1.60 10.71
N SER A 65 4.18 -1.76 9.58
CA SER A 65 5.51 -1.21 9.32
C SER A 65 5.75 -1.12 7.81
N TYR A 66 6.76 -0.36 7.42
CA TYR A 66 7.28 -0.41 6.05
C TYR A 66 8.78 -0.13 6.06
N ARG A 67 9.45 -0.64 5.04
CA ARG A 67 10.84 -0.32 4.72
C ARG A 67 10.95 0.16 3.29
N ILE A 68 11.85 1.10 3.07
CA ILE A 68 12.20 1.61 1.75
C ILE A 68 13.61 1.12 1.44
N GLU A 69 13.74 0.48 0.29
CA GLU A 69 14.99 -0.04 -0.24
C GLU A 69 15.21 0.50 -1.65
N ARG A 70 16.41 0.34 -2.19
CA ARG A 70 16.68 0.71 -3.58
C ARG A 70 15.77 -0.11 -4.50
N GLY A 71 14.83 0.57 -5.16
CA GLY A 71 13.93 -0.04 -6.14
C GLY A 71 12.72 -0.72 -5.53
N ALA A 72 12.51 -0.67 -4.21
CA ALA A 72 11.36 -1.31 -3.59
C ALA A 72 10.87 -0.59 -2.32
N VAL A 73 9.56 -0.66 -2.10
CA VAL A 73 8.92 -0.37 -0.82
C VAL A 73 8.16 -1.62 -0.41
N VAL A 74 8.46 -2.12 0.80
CA VAL A 74 7.80 -3.30 1.36
C VAL A 74 7.06 -2.86 2.61
N GLY A 75 5.76 -3.12 2.67
CA GLY A 75 4.90 -2.79 3.80
C GLY A 75 4.21 -4.03 4.35
N GLU A 76 4.18 -4.14 5.68
CA GLU A 76 3.35 -5.10 6.40
C GLU A 76 2.01 -4.44 6.71
N VAL A 77 0.91 -5.03 6.26
CA VAL A 77 -0.42 -4.43 6.34
C VAL A 77 -1.37 -5.38 7.04
N GLN A 78 -2.01 -4.90 8.10
CA GLN A 78 -3.01 -5.67 8.81
C GLN A 78 -4.34 -5.62 8.06
N GLY A 79 -4.81 -6.80 7.64
CA GLY A 79 -6.12 -7.01 7.03
C GLY A 79 -7.16 -7.48 8.04
N SER A 80 -8.20 -8.12 7.54
CA SER A 80 -9.15 -8.89 8.35
C SER A 80 -8.58 -10.23 8.83
N GLN A 81 -7.55 -10.73 8.14
CA GLN A 81 -6.87 -11.99 8.47
C GLN A 81 -6.09 -11.93 9.78
N PRO A 82 -5.88 -13.08 10.48
CA PRO A 82 -5.11 -13.12 11.72
C PRO A 82 -3.65 -12.66 11.59
N ARG A 83 -3.02 -12.87 10.43
CA ARG A 83 -1.66 -12.43 10.16
C ARG A 83 -1.67 -11.25 9.18
N PRO A 84 -0.82 -10.23 9.37
CA PRO A 84 -0.58 -9.22 8.34
C PRO A 84 -0.18 -9.84 7.01
N PHE A 85 -0.48 -9.12 5.93
CA PHE A 85 0.00 -9.48 4.59
C PHE A 85 1.07 -8.49 4.15
N THR A 86 2.01 -8.96 3.34
CA THR A 86 3.04 -8.14 2.73
C THR A 86 2.53 -7.50 1.45
N ALA A 87 2.66 -6.18 1.34
CA ALA A 87 2.46 -5.42 0.12
C ALA A 87 3.79 -4.87 -0.38
N THR A 88 4.11 -5.11 -1.65
CA THR A 88 5.36 -4.65 -2.26
C THR A 88 5.08 -3.76 -3.46
N CYS A 89 5.74 -2.62 -3.50
CA CYS A 89 5.84 -1.77 -4.68
C CYS A 89 7.28 -1.82 -5.17
N THR A 90 7.50 -2.27 -6.40
CA THR A 90 8.83 -2.29 -7.02
C THR A 90 8.88 -1.27 -8.15
N ILE A 91 10.03 -0.62 -8.29
CA ILE A 91 10.32 0.29 -9.38
C ILE A 91 11.67 -0.09 -9.98
N ARG A 92 11.76 -0.04 -11.30
CA ARG A 92 13.05 -0.21 -11.97
C ARG A 92 13.98 0.89 -11.54
N LEU A 93 15.22 0.54 -11.19
CA LEU A 93 16.25 1.52 -10.89
C LEU A 93 16.59 2.30 -12.15
N LEU A 94 16.68 3.63 -12.00
CA LEU A 94 17.23 4.50 -13.03
C LEU A 94 18.71 4.16 -13.18
N ARG A 95 19.12 3.81 -14.39
CA ARG A 95 20.50 3.42 -14.67
C ARG A 95 21.33 4.69 -14.88
N PRO A 96 22.63 4.69 -14.53
CA PRO A 96 23.47 5.88 -14.67
C PRO A 96 23.47 6.49 -16.07
N GLU A 97 23.35 5.68 -17.12
CA GLU A 97 23.32 6.10 -18.52
C GLU A 97 22.00 6.74 -18.97
N GLU A 98 20.96 6.70 -18.12
CA GLU A 98 19.64 7.27 -18.40
C GLU A 98 19.43 8.66 -17.76
N VAL A 99 20.46 9.18 -17.08
CA VAL A 99 20.47 10.50 -16.43
C VAL A 99 21.01 11.57 -17.38
#